data_AF-A0A9D6PQN0-F1
#
_entry.id   AF-A0A9D6PQN0-F1
#
_cell.length_a   1.000
_cell.length_b   1.000
_cell.length_c   1.000
_cell.angle_alpha   90.00
_cell.angle_beta   90.00
_cell.angle_gamma   90.00
#
_symmetry.space_group_name_H-M   'P 1'
#
loop_
_entity.id
_entity.type
_entity.pdbx_description
1 polymer ?
#
loop_
_entity_poly.entity_id
_entity_poly.type
_entity_poly.pdbx_seq_one_letter_code
_entity_poly.pdbx_strand_id
1 'polypeptide(L)' 'DESKIYEVIKVVLLASLNGYAPQVCIEFGRKVIFSADRPTFSELEDDVKARKGK' A
#
# COMPACT_ATOMS: atom_id res chain seq x y z
N ASP A 1 0.08 11.83 -10.74
CA ASP A 1 0.63 11.22 -11.97
C ASP A 1 0.18 9.76 -12.02
N GLU A 2 -0.57 9.36 -13.04
CA GLU A 2 -1.15 8.00 -13.12
C GLU A 2 -0.07 6.90 -13.14
N SER A 3 1.12 7.22 -13.68
CA SER A 3 2.31 6.35 -13.69
C SER A 3 2.67 5.82 -12.30
N LYS A 4 2.55 6.64 -11.26
CA LYS A 4 2.89 6.28 -9.89
C LYS A 4 1.95 5.22 -9.31
N ILE A 5 0.68 5.26 -9.70
CA ILE A 5 -0.32 4.26 -9.26
C ILE A 5 0.04 2.88 -9.83
N TYR A 6 0.46 2.81 -11.10
CA TYR A 6 0.91 1.57 -11.70
C TYR A 6 2.18 1.01 -11.05
N GLU A 7 3.11 1.88 -10.61
CA GLU A 7 4.28 1.45 -9.83
C GLU A 7 3.89 0.85 -8.48
N VAL A 8 2.94 1.47 -7.76
CA VAL A 8 2.41 0.92 -6.50
C VAL A 8 1.83 -0.47 -6.73
N ILE A 9 0.96 -0.61 -7.74
CA ILE A 9 0.34 -1.90 -8.10
C ILE A 9 1.41 -2.95 -8.40
N LYS A 10 2.38 -2.61 -9.25
CA LYS A 10 3.49 -3.51 -9.61
C LYS A 10 4.25 -3.99 -8.37
N VAL A 11 4.59 -3.08 -7.46
CA VAL A 11 5.35 -3.42 -6.25
C VAL A 11 4.55 -4.31 -5.30
N VAL A 12 3.26 -4.04 -5.11
CA VAL A 12 2.38 -4.89 -4.29
C VAL A 12 2.24 -6.29 -4.89
N LEU A 13 2.07 -6.40 -6.21
CA LEU A 13 1.98 -7.69 -6.89
C LEU A 13 3.29 -8.48 -6.78
N LEU A 14 4.44 -7.83 -6.98
CA LEU A 14 5.74 -8.47 -6.80
C LEU A 14 5.93 -8.95 -5.37
N ALA A 15 5.54 -8.15 -4.36
CA ALA A 15 5.61 -8.56 -2.97
C ALA A 15 4.75 -9.81 -2.69
N SER A 16 3.52 -9.82 -3.23
CA SER A 16 2.62 -10.96 -3.10
C SER A 16 3.16 -12.21 -3.78
N LEU A 17 3.76 -12.09 -4.98
CA LEU A 17 4.39 -13.20 -5.70
C LEU A 17 5.59 -13.79 -4.96
N ASN A 18 6.29 -12.98 -4.16
CA ASN A 18 7.39 -13.43 -3.30
C ASN A 18 6.91 -14.05 -1.97
N GLY A 19 5.60 -14.20 -1.76
CA GLY A 19 5.03 -14.85 -0.58
C GLY A 19 5.05 -14.00 0.69
N TYR A 20 5.23 -12.68 0.58
CA TYR A 20 5.13 -11.80 1.73
C TYR A 20 3.68 -11.76 2.27
N ALA A 21 3.55 -11.61 3.59
CA ALA A 21 2.24 -11.45 4.22
C ALA A 21 1.51 -10.21 3.68
N PRO A 22 0.17 -10.20 3.60
CA PRO A 22 -0.59 -9.10 3.01
C PRO A 22 -0.23 -7.71 3.57
N GLN A 23 -0.02 -7.59 4.87
CA GLN A 23 0.38 -6.32 5.49
C GLN A 23 1.77 -5.83 5.00
N VAL A 24 2.71 -6.74 4.76
CA VAL A 24 4.04 -6.40 4.25
C VAL A 24 3.94 -5.95 2.79
N CYS A 25 3.10 -6.60 1.98
CA CYS A 25 2.84 -6.19 0.60
C CYS A 25 2.27 -4.76 0.54
N ILE A 26 1.31 -4.44 1.41
CA ILE A 26 0.72 -3.10 1.54
C ILE A 26 1.80 -2.06 1.88
N GLU A 27 2.73 -2.38 2.80
CA GLU A 27 3.79 -1.46 3.17
C GLU A 27 4.78 -1.17 2.05
N PHE A 28 5.09 -2.14 1.21
CA PHE A 28 5.90 -1.89 0.03
C PHE A 28 5.17 -0.95 -0.93
N GLY A 29 3.87 -1.14 -1.15
CA GLY A 29 3.05 -0.21 -1.95
C GLY A 29 3.02 1.21 -1.37
N ARG A 30 2.80 1.36 -0.05
CA ARG A 30 2.77 2.66 0.63
C ARG A 30 4.07 3.44 0.47
N LYS A 31 5.22 2.75 0.52
CA LYS A 31 6.55 3.36 0.36
C LYS A 31 6.87 3.81 -1.08
N VAL A 32 6.09 3.40 -2.08
CA VAL A 32 6.25 3.88 -3.47
C VAL A 32 5.62 5.25 -3.65
N ILE A 33 4.58 5.59 -2.89
CA ILE A 33 3.87 6.88 -2.96
C ILE A 33 4.84 8.03 -2.65
N PHE A 34 4.67 9.16 -3.36
CA PHE A 34 5.44 10.39 -3.12
C PHE A 34 5.38 10.80 -1.64
N SER A 35 6.48 11.31 -1.10
CA SER A 35 6.57 11.64 0.34
C SER A 35 5.49 12.62 0.80
N ALA A 36 5.08 13.56 -0.05
CA ALA A 36 4.04 14.54 0.25
C ALA A 36 2.64 13.91 0.38
N ASP A 37 2.38 12.80 -0.31
CA ASP A 37 1.07 12.15 -0.38
C ASP A 37 1.03 10.80 0.36
N ARG A 38 2.16 10.40 0.95
CA ARG A 38 2.30 9.10 1.59
C ARG A 38 1.63 9.12 2.96
N PRO A 39 0.56 8.33 3.17
CA PRO A 39 -0.05 8.23 4.49
C PRO A 39 0.93 7.57 5.46
N THR A 40 0.80 7.88 6.74
CA THR A 40 1.46 7.13 7.81
C THR A 40 0.92 5.71 7.87
N PHE A 41 1.66 4.83 8.56
CA PHE A 41 1.18 3.46 8.79
C PHE A 41 -0.16 3.44 9.54
N SER A 42 -0.25 4.26 10.59
CA SER A 42 -1.45 4.36 11.43
C SER A 42 -2.66 4.86 10.67
N GLU A 43 -2.52 5.93 9.87
CA GLU A 43 -3.64 6.45 9.04
C GLU A 43 -4.16 5.40 8.07
N LEU A 44 -3.26 4.65 7.42
CA LEU A 44 -3.64 3.58 6.51
C LEU A 44 -4.33 2.42 7.24
N GLU A 45 -3.81 2.02 8.40
CA GLU A 45 -4.40 0.95 9.20
C GLU A 45 -5.79 1.32 9.72
N ASP A 46 -5.96 2.55 10.21
CA ASP A 46 -7.22 3.08 10.72
C ASP A 46 -8.27 3.16 9.61
N ASP A 47 -7.90 3.63 8.42
CA ASP A 47 -8.79 3.67 7.27
C ASP A 47 -9.20 2.26 6.80
N VAL A 48 -8.26 1.30 6.76
CA VAL A 48 -8.56 -0.10 6.40
C VAL A 48 -9.51 -0.74 7.43
N LYS A 49 -9.32 -0.49 8.72
CA LYS A 49 -10.22 -0.97 9.78
C LYS A 49 -11.61 -0.34 9.67
N ALA A 50 -11.69 0.97 9.41
CA ALA A 50 -12.94 1.69 9.25
C ALA A 50 -13.77 1.17 8.06
N ARG A 51 -13.10 0.71 7.00
CA ARG A 51 -13.76 0.09 5.83
C ARG A 51 -14.26 -1.34 6.10
N LYS A 52 -13.67 -2.07 7.06
CA LYS A 52 -13.97 -3.49 7.33
C LYS A 52 -15.36 -3.72 7.97
N GLY A 53 -16.13 -2.66 8.25
CA GLY A 53 -17.50 -2.72 8.78
C GLY A 53 -18.56 -2.06 7.89
N LYS A 54 -18.22 -1.72 6.65
CA LYS A 54 -19.15 -1.28 5.59
C LYS A 54 -19.17 -2.33 4.48
#